data_AF-A0A820R7I5-F1
#
_entry.id   AF-A0A820R7I5-F1
#
_cell.length_a   1.000
_cell.length_b   1.000
_cell.length_c   1.000
_cell.angle_alpha   90.00
_cell.angle_beta   90.00
_cell.angle_gamma   90.00
#
_symmetry.space_group_name_H-M   'P 1'
#
loop_
_entity.id
_entity.type
_entity.pdbx_description
1 polymer ?
#
loop_
_entity_poly.entity_id
_entity_poly.type
_entity_poly.pdbx_seq_one_letter_code
_entity_poly.pdbx_strand_id
1 'polypeptide(L)'
;MCFSLYCGMRTHDYDKLIIPLLHRMLNLEKLDLQLNNVFHNEGFIEENSLKENIINYMPCLTKFTFNIRLFYPSNRTNLPSNKDIQQTFKDFKNNQIISYVNYFEKRKYGYGHIYSYPYRMKYYDNVTNNFPGGLFKYVARVTLYDDHPFEYEFFVQIS
;
A
#
# COMPACT_ATOMS: atom_id res chain seq x y z
N MET A 1 -6.28 17.23 14.61
CA MET A 1 -4.89 16.75 14.82
C MET A 1 -4.45 15.87 13.65
N CYS A 2 -3.19 15.98 13.19
CA CYS A 2 -2.64 15.19 12.07
C CYS A 2 -1.55 14.25 12.56
N PHE A 3 -1.61 12.98 12.18
CA PHE A 3 -0.63 11.96 12.54
C PHE A 3 -0.25 11.13 11.33
N SER A 4 1.03 10.75 11.24
CA SER A 4 1.54 9.85 10.21
C SER A 4 2.19 8.66 10.89
N LEU A 5 1.73 7.45 10.58
CA LEU A 5 2.25 6.22 11.16
C LEU A 5 3.03 5.44 10.10
N TYR A 6 4.31 5.19 10.35
CA TYR A 6 5.17 4.40 9.48
C TYR A 6 5.59 3.10 10.18
N CYS A 7 5.18 1.96 9.64
CA CYS A 7 5.65 0.65 10.07
C CYS A 7 6.69 0.11 9.07
N GLY A 8 7.97 0.16 9.44
CA GLY A 8 9.08 -0.21 8.57
C GLY A 8 9.46 -1.69 8.56
N MET A 9 9.02 -2.46 9.56
CA MET A 9 9.34 -3.89 9.72
C MET A 9 8.15 -4.77 9.33
N ARG A 10 8.38 -6.09 9.15
CA ARG A 10 7.34 -7.07 8.80
C ARG A 10 6.12 -6.86 9.68
N THR A 11 4.99 -6.51 9.08
CA THR A 11 3.78 -6.18 9.83
C THR A 11 3.01 -7.46 10.18
N HIS A 12 3.67 -8.42 10.84
CA HIS A 12 3.00 -9.62 11.39
C HIS A 12 2.07 -9.28 12.56
N ASP A 13 2.23 -8.07 13.13
CA ASP A 13 1.50 -7.60 14.30
C ASP A 13 0.60 -6.40 13.98
N TYR A 14 0.10 -6.29 12.73
CA TYR A 14 -0.89 -5.26 12.36
C TYR A 14 -2.05 -5.25 13.37
N ASP A 15 -2.65 -6.42 13.60
CA ASP A 15 -3.81 -6.54 14.48
C ASP A 15 -3.46 -6.35 15.96
N LYS A 16 -2.25 -6.72 16.37
CA LYS A 16 -1.84 -6.72 17.78
C LYS A 16 -1.26 -5.39 18.25
N LEU A 17 -0.61 -4.64 17.37
CA LEU A 17 0.14 -3.43 17.73
C LEU A 17 -0.41 -2.19 17.04
N ILE A 18 -0.75 -2.27 15.74
CA ILE A 18 -1.16 -1.10 14.97
C ILE A 18 -2.61 -0.74 15.28
N ILE A 19 -3.53 -1.70 15.22
CA ILE A 19 -4.95 -1.45 15.52
C ILE A 19 -5.13 -0.88 16.94
N PRO A 20 -4.60 -1.48 18.01
CA PRO A 20 -4.82 -0.95 19.36
C PRO A 20 -4.18 0.42 19.59
N LEU A 21 -3.06 0.73 18.91
CA LEU A 21 -2.47 2.06 18.96
C LEU A 21 -3.40 3.10 18.32
N LEU A 22 -3.90 2.81 17.11
CA LEU A 22 -4.82 3.71 16.41
C LEU A 22 -6.13 3.90 17.19
N HIS A 23 -6.63 2.85 17.83
CA HIS A 23 -7.81 2.89 18.69
C HIS A 23 -7.66 3.82 19.90
N ARG A 24 -6.43 4.07 20.38
CA ARG A 24 -6.19 5.05 21.45
C ARG A 24 -6.21 6.49 20.95
N MET A 25 -6.21 6.71 19.64
CA MET A 25 -6.18 8.02 18.98
C MET A 25 -7.55 8.42 18.42
N LEU A 26 -8.64 8.14 19.15
CA LEU A 26 -10.03 8.35 18.69
C LEU A 26 -10.34 9.75 18.15
N ASN A 27 -9.70 10.78 18.70
CA ASN A 27 -9.90 12.18 18.34
C ASN A 27 -9.05 12.62 17.13
N LEU A 28 -8.35 11.69 16.48
CA LEU A 28 -7.52 12.00 15.32
C LEU A 28 -8.39 12.33 14.12
N GLU A 29 -8.13 13.48 13.50
CA GLU A 29 -8.89 13.95 12.33
C GLU A 29 -8.25 13.55 11.01
N LYS A 30 -6.91 13.43 11.01
CA LYS A 30 -6.12 13.07 9.85
C LYS A 30 -5.08 11.99 10.16
N LEU A 31 -5.12 10.90 9.40
CA LEU A 31 -4.17 9.80 9.45
C LEU A 31 -3.56 9.55 8.07
N ASP A 32 -2.24 9.56 8.01
CA ASP A 32 -1.47 9.02 6.88
C ASP A 32 -0.80 7.72 7.33
N LEU A 33 -1.29 6.58 6.85
CA LEU A 33 -0.83 5.26 7.26
C LEU A 33 0.15 4.68 6.24
N GLN A 34 1.31 4.19 6.68
CA GLN A 34 2.25 3.45 5.85
C GLN A 34 2.59 2.11 6.51
N LEU A 35 2.26 1.03 5.81
CA LEU A 35 2.56 -0.33 6.23
C LEU A 35 3.47 -1.00 5.21
N ASN A 36 4.59 -1.54 5.67
CA ASN A 36 5.51 -2.27 4.80
C ASN A 36 5.54 -3.75 5.15
N ASN A 37 5.71 -4.59 4.13
CA ASN A 37 5.88 -6.04 4.30
C ASN A 37 4.77 -6.66 5.16
N VAL A 38 3.52 -6.34 4.84
CA VAL A 38 2.37 -6.95 5.52
C VAL A 38 2.27 -8.39 5.09
N PHE A 39 2.54 -9.31 6.02
CA PHE A 39 2.24 -10.73 5.89
C PHE A 39 0.88 -10.96 6.51
N HIS A 40 -0.18 -10.83 5.72
CA HIS A 40 -1.48 -11.30 6.18
C HIS A 40 -1.54 -12.79 5.86
N ASN A 41 -1.56 -13.63 6.90
CA ASN A 41 -1.49 -15.10 6.78
C ASN A 41 -2.50 -15.68 5.77
N GLU A 42 -3.55 -14.94 5.41
CA GLU A 42 -4.58 -15.33 4.46
C GLU A 42 -4.76 -14.40 3.24
N GLY A 43 -4.04 -13.27 3.12
CA GLY A 43 -4.37 -12.31 2.05
C GLY A 43 -3.59 -11.00 2.04
N PHE A 44 -4.29 -9.91 1.73
CA PHE A 44 -3.83 -8.53 1.89
C PHE A 44 -4.85 -7.76 2.74
N ILE A 45 -4.52 -6.54 3.18
CA ILE A 45 -5.47 -5.70 3.91
C ILE A 45 -6.48 -5.15 2.91
N GLU A 46 -7.69 -5.69 2.95
CA GLU A 46 -8.83 -5.27 2.12
C GLU A 46 -9.54 -4.05 2.71
N GLU A 47 -10.43 -3.45 1.91
CA GLU A 47 -11.29 -2.33 2.34
C GLU A 47 -12.05 -2.62 3.64
N ASN A 48 -12.69 -3.79 3.75
CA ASN A 48 -13.50 -4.13 4.92
C ASN A 48 -12.66 -4.13 6.19
N SER A 49 -11.42 -4.65 6.12
CA SER A 49 -10.49 -4.60 7.23
C SER A 49 -10.14 -3.17 7.64
N LEU A 50 -9.89 -2.26 6.69
CA LEU A 50 -9.67 -0.84 7.01
C LEU A 50 -10.92 -0.16 7.57
N LYS A 51 -12.10 -0.50 7.03
CA LYS A 51 -13.39 0.04 7.49
C LYS A 51 -13.65 -0.36 8.93
N GLU A 52 -13.64 -1.65 9.22
CA GLU A 52 -13.95 -2.21 10.53
C GLU A 52 -12.93 -1.79 11.59
N ASN A 53 -11.64 -1.85 11.26
CA ASN A 53 -10.58 -1.66 12.25
C ASN A 53 -10.14 -0.22 12.44
N ILE A 54 -10.34 0.66 11.45
CA ILE A 54 -9.85 2.05 11.52
C ILE A 54 -11.02 3.03 11.34
N ILE A 55 -11.70 3.01 10.19
CA ILE A 55 -12.64 4.07 9.82
C ILE A 55 -13.85 4.10 10.76
N ASN A 56 -14.45 2.95 11.02
CA ASN A 56 -15.64 2.85 11.88
C ASN A 56 -15.30 3.12 13.35
N TYR A 57 -14.08 2.81 13.77
CA TYR A 57 -13.63 2.97 15.15
C TYR A 57 -13.18 4.41 15.46
N MET A 58 -12.72 5.16 14.47
CA MET A 58 -12.20 6.52 14.62
C MET A 58 -13.17 7.56 14.04
N PRO A 59 -14.25 7.93 14.76
CA PRO A 59 -15.34 8.75 14.21
C PRO A 59 -14.90 10.17 13.81
N CYS A 60 -13.83 10.69 14.42
CA CYS A 60 -13.28 12.00 14.07
C CYS A 60 -12.42 11.96 12.80
N LEU A 61 -12.07 10.78 12.28
CA LEU A 61 -11.16 10.62 11.16
C LEU A 61 -11.81 11.03 9.85
N THR A 62 -11.63 12.30 9.47
CA THR A 62 -12.18 12.88 8.23
C THR A 62 -11.24 12.76 7.05
N LYS A 63 -9.94 12.61 7.29
CA LYS A 63 -8.91 12.46 6.25
C LYS A 63 -8.07 11.22 6.52
N PHE A 64 -8.24 10.21 5.69
CA PHE A 64 -7.47 8.98 5.78
C PHE A 64 -6.77 8.71 4.45
N THR A 65 -5.44 8.62 4.50
CA THR A 65 -4.63 8.14 3.38
C THR A 65 -3.81 6.94 3.83
N PHE A 66 -3.53 6.02 2.92
CA PHE A 66 -2.75 4.83 3.22
C PHE A 66 -1.84 4.42 2.07
N ASN A 67 -0.76 3.75 2.43
CA ASN A 67 0.21 3.11 1.57
C ASN A 67 0.57 1.76 2.20
N ILE A 68 0.26 0.67 1.50
CA ILE A 68 0.42 -0.69 1.99
C ILE A 68 1.27 -1.46 0.97
N ARG A 69 2.44 -1.90 1.42
CA ARG A 69 3.31 -2.80 0.65
C ARG A 69 3.14 -4.24 1.13
N LEU A 70 2.91 -5.11 0.17
CA LEU A 70 2.60 -6.51 0.34
C LEU A 70 3.78 -7.36 -0.13
N PHE A 71 4.06 -8.42 0.61
CA PHE A 71 5.05 -9.42 0.23
C PHE A 71 4.37 -10.77 0.11
N TYR A 72 4.57 -11.45 -1.01
CA TYR A 72 4.00 -12.75 -1.28
C TYR A 72 5.10 -13.80 -1.47
N PRO A 73 5.20 -14.83 -0.61
CA PRO A 73 6.14 -15.93 -0.84
C PRO A 73 5.73 -16.79 -2.06
N SER A 74 6.71 -17.43 -2.72
CA SER A 74 6.54 -18.23 -3.96
C SER A 74 5.51 -19.34 -3.96
N ASN A 75 5.08 -19.80 -2.79
CA ASN A 75 4.16 -20.92 -2.69
C ASN A 75 2.70 -20.52 -2.96
N ARG A 76 2.40 -19.23 -3.18
CA ARG A 76 1.06 -18.78 -3.53
C ARG A 76 0.86 -18.81 -5.05
N THR A 77 0.05 -19.76 -5.50
CA THR A 77 -0.35 -19.93 -6.91
C THR A 77 -1.37 -18.88 -7.38
N ASN A 78 -2.04 -18.19 -6.46
CA ASN A 78 -3.10 -17.21 -6.77
C ASN A 78 -2.79 -15.85 -6.12
N LEU A 79 -1.93 -15.06 -6.77
CA LEU A 79 -1.79 -13.65 -6.42
C LEU A 79 -3.02 -12.87 -6.92
N PRO A 80 -3.62 -11.99 -6.11
CA PRO A 80 -4.72 -11.17 -6.59
C PRO A 80 -4.21 -10.24 -7.69
N SER A 81 -4.97 -10.10 -8.77
CA SER A 81 -4.65 -9.13 -9.81
C SER A 81 -4.90 -7.70 -9.31
N ASN A 82 -4.37 -6.70 -10.00
CA ASN A 82 -4.66 -5.29 -9.69
C ASN A 82 -6.17 -5.00 -9.69
N LYS A 83 -6.91 -5.65 -10.61
CA LYS A 83 -8.36 -5.54 -10.71
C LYS A 83 -9.05 -6.13 -9.49
N ASP A 84 -8.63 -7.31 -9.02
CA ASP A 84 -9.19 -7.94 -7.83
C ASP A 84 -8.97 -7.06 -6.61
N ILE A 85 -7.75 -6.52 -6.44
CA ILE A 85 -7.42 -5.59 -5.36
C ILE A 85 -8.32 -4.37 -5.43
N GLN A 86 -8.34 -3.65 -6.56
CA GLN A 86 -9.13 -2.41 -6.71
C GLN A 86 -10.62 -2.66 -6.50
N GLN A 87 -11.13 -3.82 -6.93
CA GLN A 87 -12.52 -4.19 -6.74
C GLN A 87 -12.90 -4.28 -5.26
N THR A 88 -11.96 -4.70 -4.39
CA THR A 88 -12.21 -4.71 -2.94
C THR A 88 -12.38 -3.31 -2.37
N PHE A 89 -11.88 -2.25 -3.02
CA PHE A 89 -11.97 -0.86 -2.55
C PHE A 89 -13.00 -0.01 -3.31
N LYS A 90 -13.90 -0.63 -4.08
CA LYS A 90 -14.84 0.08 -4.94
C LYS A 90 -15.75 1.07 -4.18
N ASP A 91 -16.02 0.78 -2.89
CA ASP A 91 -16.92 1.56 -2.04
C ASP A 91 -16.13 2.44 -1.04
N PHE A 92 -14.82 2.58 -1.26
CA PHE A 92 -13.94 3.35 -0.39
C PHE A 92 -14.15 4.83 -0.69
N LYS A 93 -14.47 5.63 0.33
CA LYS A 93 -14.80 7.07 0.19
C LYS A 93 -13.77 7.88 -0.62
N ASN A 94 -12.54 7.40 -0.71
CA ASN A 94 -11.52 7.97 -1.58
C ASN A 94 -11.41 7.11 -2.86
N ASN A 95 -12.15 7.50 -3.90
CA ASN A 95 -12.41 6.69 -5.12
C ASN A 95 -11.18 6.40 -6.00
N GLN A 96 -9.98 6.80 -5.59
CA GLN A 96 -8.77 6.60 -6.38
C GLN A 96 -7.80 5.71 -5.60
N ILE A 97 -8.08 4.41 -5.58
CA ILE A 97 -7.13 3.41 -5.10
C ILE A 97 -6.28 2.94 -6.27
N ILE A 98 -4.97 3.08 -6.13
CA ILE A 98 -4.00 2.60 -7.10
C ILE A 98 -3.37 1.34 -6.54
N SER A 99 -3.26 0.32 -7.39
CA SER A 99 -2.58 -0.92 -7.07
C SER A 99 -1.66 -1.35 -8.21
N TYR A 100 -0.56 -1.99 -7.85
CA TYR A 100 0.27 -2.72 -8.79
C TYR A 100 0.89 -3.94 -8.12
N VAL A 101 0.83 -5.07 -8.81
CA VAL A 101 1.36 -6.36 -8.35
C VAL A 101 2.43 -6.81 -9.34
N ASN A 102 3.51 -7.34 -8.79
CA ASN A 102 4.65 -7.88 -9.51
C ASN A 102 4.95 -9.29 -9.02
N TYR A 103 5.41 -10.14 -9.93
CA TYR A 103 5.92 -11.45 -9.60
C TYR A 103 7.32 -11.60 -10.17
N PHE A 104 8.27 -11.94 -9.30
CA PHE A 104 9.67 -12.12 -9.64
C PHE A 104 9.96 -13.62 -9.70
N GLU A 105 9.75 -14.22 -10.87
CA GLU A 105 9.80 -15.68 -11.06
C GLU A 105 11.14 -16.28 -10.62
N LYS A 106 12.26 -15.68 -11.03
CA LYS A 106 13.62 -16.13 -10.67
C LYS A 106 13.87 -16.11 -9.17
N ARG A 107 13.27 -15.15 -8.46
CA ARG A 107 13.45 -14.96 -7.02
C ARG A 107 12.38 -15.62 -6.18
N LYS A 108 11.36 -16.20 -6.82
CA LYS A 108 10.31 -16.95 -6.13
C LYS A 108 9.61 -16.08 -5.06
N TYR A 109 9.24 -14.84 -5.41
CA TYR A 109 8.34 -14.03 -4.59
C TYR A 109 7.54 -13.05 -5.44
N GLY A 110 6.37 -12.66 -4.94
CA GLY A 110 5.57 -11.56 -5.44
C GLY A 110 5.65 -10.33 -4.53
N TYR A 111 5.38 -9.18 -5.11
CA TYR A 111 5.31 -7.90 -4.42
C TYR A 111 4.04 -7.18 -4.86
N GLY A 112 3.31 -6.62 -3.90
CA GLY A 112 2.12 -5.82 -4.17
C GLY A 112 2.25 -4.45 -3.53
N HIS A 113 1.63 -3.46 -4.13
CA HIS A 113 1.54 -2.12 -3.56
C HIS A 113 0.13 -1.60 -3.75
N ILE A 114 -0.46 -1.07 -2.68
CA ILE A 114 -1.81 -0.50 -2.67
C ILE A 114 -1.74 0.84 -1.96
N TYR A 115 -2.27 1.90 -2.57
CA TYR A 115 -2.33 3.20 -1.92
C TYR A 115 -3.53 4.03 -2.35
N SER A 116 -4.01 4.90 -1.47
CA SER A 116 -5.07 5.85 -1.77
C SER A 116 -4.51 7.15 -2.32
N TYR A 117 -4.99 7.58 -3.48
CA TYR A 117 -4.55 8.83 -4.10
C TYR A 117 -5.36 10.02 -3.58
N PRO A 118 -4.74 11.20 -3.37
CA PRO A 118 -3.31 11.45 -3.42
C PRO A 118 -2.61 10.97 -2.14
N TYR A 119 -1.63 10.06 -2.26
CA TYR A 119 -0.72 9.70 -1.17
C TYR A 119 0.60 10.45 -1.33
N ARG A 120 1.10 11.09 -0.26
CA ARG A 120 2.40 11.77 -0.27
C ARG A 120 3.54 10.78 0.00
N MET A 121 3.88 9.97 -1.00
CA MET A 121 5.02 9.06 -0.89
C MET A 121 6.34 9.84 -0.96
N LYS A 122 7.20 9.66 0.03
CA LYS A 122 8.58 10.19 0.02
C LYS A 122 9.58 9.23 -0.62
N TYR A 123 9.31 7.92 -0.52
CA TYR A 123 10.20 6.86 -0.94
C TYR A 123 9.44 5.83 -1.78
N TYR A 124 9.89 5.65 -3.02
CA TYR A 124 9.42 4.60 -3.92
C TYR A 124 10.50 3.55 -4.03
N ASP A 125 10.32 2.41 -3.35
CA ASP A 125 11.32 1.35 -3.36
C ASP A 125 10.85 0.19 -4.23
N ASN A 126 11.77 -0.36 -5.03
CA ASN A 126 11.56 -1.48 -5.94
C ASN A 126 10.43 -1.24 -6.95
N VAL A 127 10.44 -0.07 -7.58
CA VAL A 127 9.56 0.23 -8.71
C VAL A 127 9.97 -0.63 -9.91
N THR A 128 9.00 -1.26 -10.56
CA THR A 128 9.20 -2.15 -11.71
C THR A 128 8.50 -1.60 -12.96
N ASN A 129 8.68 -2.26 -14.09
CA ASN A 129 7.99 -1.93 -15.35
C ASN A 129 6.45 -2.00 -15.29
N ASN A 130 5.86 -2.66 -14.29
CA ASN A 130 4.40 -2.70 -14.09
C ASN A 130 3.88 -1.52 -13.26
N PHE A 131 4.73 -0.57 -12.90
CA PHE A 131 4.31 0.63 -12.20
C PHE A 131 3.39 1.46 -13.09
N PRO A 132 2.19 1.87 -12.61
CA PRO A 132 1.20 2.54 -13.44
C PRO A 132 1.53 4.01 -13.78
N GLY A 133 2.72 4.50 -13.38
CA GLY A 133 3.14 5.89 -13.56
C GLY A 133 2.60 6.86 -12.50
N GLY A 134 3.02 8.12 -12.60
CA GLY A 134 2.49 9.22 -11.79
C GLY A 134 3.49 10.33 -11.49
N LEU A 135 2.99 11.54 -11.24
CA LEU A 135 3.82 12.72 -10.94
C LEU A 135 4.36 12.69 -9.50
N PHE A 136 5.68 12.58 -9.38
CA PHE A 136 6.41 12.44 -8.12
C PHE A 136 6.80 13.77 -7.47
N LYS A 137 5.82 14.64 -7.20
CA LYS A 137 6.07 16.02 -6.69
C LYS A 137 6.86 16.10 -5.38
N TYR A 138 6.89 15.04 -4.57
CA TYR A 138 7.51 15.05 -3.23
C TYR A 138 8.44 13.85 -2.99
N VAL A 139 8.88 13.17 -4.05
CA VAL A 139 9.70 11.96 -3.92
C VAL A 139 11.15 12.35 -3.72
N ALA A 140 11.74 11.85 -2.63
CA ALA A 140 13.15 12.05 -2.30
C ALA A 140 14.04 10.90 -2.79
N ARG A 141 13.49 9.70 -2.93
CA ARG A 141 14.20 8.52 -3.43
C ARG A 141 13.28 7.64 -4.27
N VAL A 142 13.80 7.23 -5.42
CA VAL A 142 13.27 6.13 -6.23
C VAL A 142 14.34 5.06 -6.30
N THR A 143 14.00 3.81 -5.95
CA THR A 143 14.81 2.64 -6.31
C THR A 143 14.07 1.83 -7.35
N LEU A 144 14.76 1.57 -8.45
CA LEU A 144 14.26 0.80 -9.56
C LEU A 144 14.72 -0.65 -9.39
N TYR A 145 13.81 -1.59 -9.62
CA TYR A 145 14.11 -3.00 -9.63
C TYR A 145 13.75 -3.58 -10.99
N ASP A 146 14.71 -4.29 -11.57
CA ASP A 146 14.57 -4.79 -12.92
C ASP A 146 14.83 -6.30 -13.05
N ASP A 147 13.84 -7.02 -13.58
CA ASP A 147 14.00 -8.38 -14.09
C ASP A 147 14.19 -8.41 -15.63
N HIS A 148 13.87 -7.30 -16.35
CA HIS A 148 14.03 -7.10 -17.79
C HIS A 148 14.19 -5.59 -18.15
N PRO A 149 15.19 -5.18 -18.94
CA PRO A 149 15.55 -3.77 -19.15
C PRO A 149 14.39 -2.76 -19.17
N PHE A 150 14.46 -1.71 -18.34
CA PHE A 150 13.54 -0.58 -18.39
C PHE A 150 13.52 0.07 -19.78
N GLU A 151 12.34 0.16 -20.36
CA GLU A 151 12.11 0.84 -21.63
C GLU A 151 12.03 2.37 -21.44
N TYR A 152 12.23 3.13 -22.53
CA TYR A 152 12.21 4.59 -22.50
C TYR A 152 10.89 5.15 -21.93
N GLU A 153 9.77 4.51 -22.25
CA GLU A 153 8.43 4.86 -21.80
C GLU A 153 8.29 4.84 -20.28
N PHE A 154 9.05 3.98 -19.58
CA PHE A 154 9.06 3.95 -18.13
C PHE A 154 9.56 5.27 -17.54
N PHE A 155 10.66 5.82 -18.07
CA PHE A 155 11.24 7.07 -17.59
C PHE A 155 10.31 8.26 -17.81
N VAL A 156 9.51 8.23 -18.89
CA VAL A 156 8.45 9.23 -19.14
C VAL A 156 7.30 9.12 -18.12
N GLN A 157 6.96 7.91 -17.67
CA GLN A 157 5.89 7.70 -16.69
C GLN A 157 6.23 8.19 -15.28
N ILE A 158 7.53 8.32 -14.96
CA ILE A 158 8.02 8.70 -13.63
C ILE A 158 8.60 10.12 -13.56
N SER A 159 8.69 10.84 -14.69
CA SER A 159 9.19 12.21 -14.77
C SER A 159 8.18 13.26 -14.31
#